data_AF-A0A8C6Z906-F1
#
_entry.id   AF-A0A8C6Z906-F1
#
_cell.length_a   1.000
_cell.length_b   1.000
_cell.length_c   1.000
_cell.angle_alpha   90.00
_cell.angle_beta   90.00
_cell.angle_gamma   90.00
#
_symmetry.space_group_name_H-M   'P 1'
#
loop_
_entity.id
_entity.type
_entity.pdbx_description
1 polymer ?
#
loop_
_entity_poly.entity_id
_entity_poly.type
_entity_poly.pdbx_seq_one_letter_code
_entity_poly.pdbx_strand_id
1 'polypeptide(L)'
;MQAYKRGYFNEELNQILSDPSDDTKGFFDPNTEENLTYLQLKDRCIKDEATGLCLLPLREKKKVVHTSQKNTLRKRRVVIVDPETNREMSVQEAYSKGLIDYDTYTELAEQECEWEEITITGSDGSSRVVLVDRKTGSQYDIQDAIDKGLVERKFFDQYRSGSLSLTQFADMISCRNGTDEVFRHESVTRSPTVLSVRSSSSLIRSGSFSETPEECSPIAAIFDTENLEKISISEAIQRGIVDSITGQRLLEAQACTGGIICPTTGQRLSLQEAVSQGIIDQDMATRLKPAQKAYLGFEGIKGGRKRMSAAEAVKEKWLPYEAGQRFLEFQYLTGGLVDPEVRGRISTEEAIRNGLIDGRAAQKLQDTSSYPKILTCPKTKLKISYKDAMNRSMVEDITGLKLLEAASVSSKGISSPYNVSSAPGSRSGSRSGSRSGSRSGSRRGSFDASATSSYSYSYSTFSSGSIGR
;
A
#
# COMPACT_ATOMS: atom_id res chain seq x y z
N MET A 1 44.28 15.66 -16.76
CA MET A 1 45.72 15.36 -16.72
C MET A 1 46.42 15.62 -15.37
N GLN A 2 46.32 16.81 -14.75
CA GLN A 2 47.07 17.10 -13.49
C GLN A 2 46.45 16.47 -12.23
N ALA A 3 45.12 16.31 -12.19
CA ALA A 3 44.40 15.70 -11.06
C ALA A 3 44.62 14.18 -10.95
N TYR A 4 44.76 13.47 -12.07
CA TYR A 4 45.17 12.06 -12.10
C TYR A 4 46.57 11.86 -11.51
N LYS A 5 47.54 12.69 -11.93
CA LYS A 5 48.91 12.66 -11.38
C LYS A 5 48.97 12.96 -9.87
N ARG A 6 47.93 13.57 -9.32
CA ARG A 6 47.78 13.88 -7.89
C ARG A 6 46.93 12.83 -7.14
N GLY A 7 46.50 11.76 -7.80
CA GLY A 7 45.79 10.62 -7.19
C GLY A 7 44.32 10.87 -6.86
N TYR A 8 43.70 11.94 -7.36
CA TYR A 8 42.29 12.24 -7.06
C TYR A 8 41.29 11.27 -7.72
N PHE A 9 41.73 10.55 -8.75
CA PHE A 9 40.94 9.50 -9.39
C PHE A 9 41.86 8.45 -10.02
N ASN A 10 41.33 7.24 -10.20
CA ASN A 10 42.06 6.07 -10.69
C ASN A 10 42.27 6.11 -12.22
N GLU A 11 43.13 5.22 -12.71
CA GLU A 11 43.49 5.14 -14.13
C GLU A 11 42.28 4.88 -15.03
N GLU A 12 41.35 4.05 -14.56
CA GLU A 12 40.08 3.76 -15.24
C GLU A 12 39.23 5.03 -15.43
N LEU A 13 39.01 5.82 -14.38
CA LEU A 13 38.26 7.08 -14.50
C LEU A 13 39.02 8.11 -15.33
N ASN A 14 40.36 8.12 -15.30
CA ASN A 14 41.15 8.99 -16.17
C ASN A 14 41.03 8.60 -17.65
N GLN A 15 40.95 7.30 -17.97
CA GLN A 15 40.71 6.83 -19.34
C GLN A 15 39.32 7.27 -19.82
N ILE A 16 38.27 7.09 -19.01
CA ILE A 16 36.90 7.54 -19.31
C ILE A 16 36.84 9.06 -19.53
N LEU A 17 37.44 9.86 -18.64
CA LEU A 17 37.45 11.33 -18.76
C LEU A 17 38.36 11.87 -19.88
N SER A 18 39.20 11.03 -20.48
CA SER A 18 40.10 11.41 -21.57
C SER A 18 39.56 11.05 -22.95
N ASP A 19 38.48 10.26 -23.03
CA ASP A 19 37.82 9.92 -24.29
C ASP A 19 36.73 10.95 -24.61
N PRO A 20 36.91 11.82 -25.63
CA PRO A 20 35.92 12.82 -26.02
C PRO A 20 34.68 12.22 -26.73
N SER A 21 34.68 10.91 -27.03
CA SER A 21 33.55 10.20 -27.65
C SER A 21 32.70 9.41 -26.64
N ASP A 22 33.26 9.05 -25.49
CA ASP A 22 32.58 8.40 -24.35
C ASP A 22 31.87 9.43 -23.45
N ASP A 23 31.22 10.41 -24.10
CA ASP A 23 30.47 11.45 -23.40
C ASP A 23 29.10 10.87 -23.06
N THR A 24 29.04 10.16 -21.93
CA THR A 24 27.81 9.56 -21.41
C THR A 24 26.69 10.61 -21.37
N LYS A 25 25.64 10.40 -22.16
CA LYS A 25 24.43 11.24 -22.21
C LYS A 25 23.60 11.06 -20.93
N GLY A 26 24.17 11.41 -19.79
CA GLY A 26 23.56 11.21 -18.47
C GLY A 26 22.70 12.39 -18.00
N PHE A 27 22.69 13.51 -18.73
CA PHE A 27 21.98 14.71 -18.35
C PHE A 27 20.69 14.84 -19.17
N PHE A 28 19.57 15.09 -18.50
CA PHE A 28 18.26 15.19 -19.13
C PHE A 28 17.90 16.66 -19.37
N ASP A 29 17.59 17.06 -20.61
CA ASP A 29 17.05 18.39 -20.89
C ASP A 29 15.52 18.41 -20.65
N PRO A 30 15.03 19.14 -19.64
CA PRO A 30 13.59 19.24 -19.36
C PRO A 30 12.75 19.89 -20.47
N ASN A 31 13.37 20.62 -21.40
CA ASN A 31 12.68 21.27 -22.52
C ASN A 31 12.46 20.33 -23.72
N THR A 32 13.47 19.53 -24.08
CA THR A 32 13.41 18.62 -25.24
C THR A 32 13.22 17.16 -24.87
N GLU A 33 13.33 16.83 -23.57
CA GLU A 33 13.27 15.46 -23.03
C GLU A 33 14.34 14.52 -23.61
N GLU A 34 15.44 15.11 -24.07
CA GLU A 34 16.58 14.38 -24.62
C GLU A 34 17.65 14.16 -23.57
N ASN A 35 18.30 13.00 -23.67
CA ASN A 35 19.53 12.72 -22.94
C ASN A 35 20.71 13.38 -23.67
N LEU A 36 21.37 14.30 -22.99
CA LEU A 36 22.50 15.10 -23.46
C LEU A 36 23.70 14.88 -22.57
N THR A 37 24.85 15.32 -23.07
CA THR A 37 26.06 15.42 -22.29
C THR A 37 26.06 16.72 -21.48
N TYR A 38 26.94 16.82 -20.47
CA TYR A 38 26.99 18.03 -19.65
C TYR A 38 27.33 19.27 -20.48
N LEU A 39 28.22 19.13 -21.46
CA LEU A 39 28.62 20.23 -22.35
C LEU A 39 27.45 20.67 -23.23
N GLN A 40 26.73 19.71 -23.83
CA GLN A 40 25.55 19.98 -24.64
C GLN A 40 24.43 20.66 -23.83
N LEU A 41 24.21 20.25 -22.58
CA LEU A 41 23.24 20.89 -21.69
C LEU A 41 23.69 22.30 -21.29
N LYS A 42 24.98 22.49 -21.02
CA LYS A 42 25.57 23.78 -20.66
C LYS A 42 25.52 24.78 -21.82
N ASP A 43 25.66 24.33 -23.06
CA ASP A 43 25.49 25.17 -24.26
C ASP A 43 24.05 25.69 -24.42
N ARG A 44 23.07 25.02 -23.80
CA ARG A 44 21.67 25.47 -23.75
C ARG A 44 21.39 26.44 -22.59
N CYS A 45 22.35 26.67 -21.71
CA CYS A 45 22.23 27.61 -20.61
C CYS A 45 22.63 29.04 -21.04
N ILE A 46 21.96 30.03 -20.46
CA ILE A 46 22.32 31.46 -20.55
C ILE A 46 23.12 31.86 -19.31
N LYS A 47 24.04 32.81 -19.45
CA LYS A 47 24.72 33.41 -18.30
C LYS A 47 23.94 34.62 -17.82
N ASP A 48 23.62 34.65 -16.54
CA ASP A 48 23.07 35.82 -15.89
C ASP A 48 24.18 36.86 -15.68
N GLU A 49 24.00 38.07 -16.22
CA GLU A 49 25.03 39.12 -16.18
C GLU A 49 25.24 39.69 -14.77
N ALA A 50 24.22 39.63 -13.90
CA ALA A 50 24.31 40.15 -12.54
C ALA A 50 25.04 39.20 -11.58
N THR A 51 24.81 37.89 -11.70
CA THR A 51 25.36 36.88 -10.78
C THR A 51 26.47 36.02 -11.37
N GLY A 52 26.65 36.04 -12.69
CA GLY A 52 27.57 35.16 -13.42
C GLY A 52 27.13 33.69 -13.45
N LEU A 53 25.92 33.38 -12.95
CA LEU A 53 25.39 32.02 -12.89
C LEU A 53 24.94 31.54 -14.28
N CYS A 54 25.09 30.24 -14.52
CA CYS A 54 24.67 29.59 -15.75
C CYS A 54 23.27 29.01 -15.55
N LEU A 55 22.26 29.63 -16.15
CA LEU A 55 20.85 29.32 -15.98
C LEU A 55 20.31 28.59 -17.21
N LEU A 56 19.67 27.45 -17.04
CA LEU A 56 18.96 26.76 -18.11
C LEU A 56 17.55 27.35 -18.25
N PRO A 57 17.18 28.00 -19.37
CA PRO A 57 15.84 28.54 -19.55
C PRO A 57 14.82 27.39 -19.64
N LEU A 58 13.80 27.40 -18.79
CA LEU A 58 12.71 26.42 -18.85
C LEU A 58 11.53 27.01 -19.62
N ARG A 59 11.01 26.27 -20.60
CA ARG A 59 9.76 26.62 -21.28
C ARG A 59 8.60 26.21 -20.38
N GLU A 60 7.69 27.14 -20.09
CA GLU A 60 6.43 26.82 -19.43
C GLU A 60 5.64 25.84 -20.31
N LYS A 61 5.65 24.56 -19.94
CA LYS A 61 4.70 23.60 -20.51
C LYS A 61 3.33 24.01 -19.99
N LYS A 62 2.44 24.49 -20.89
CA LYS A 62 0.99 24.47 -20.63
C LYS A 62 0.68 23.06 -20.13
N LYS A 63 -0.03 22.95 -18.99
CA LYS A 63 -0.45 21.68 -18.40
C LYS A 63 -1.28 20.87 -19.42
N VAL A 64 -0.60 20.18 -20.32
CA VAL A 64 -1.14 19.05 -21.03
C VAL A 64 -1.12 17.95 -20.00
N VAL A 65 -2.30 17.50 -19.62
CA VAL A 65 -2.48 16.28 -18.83
C VAL A 65 -1.78 15.17 -19.60
N HIS A 66 -0.53 14.91 -19.26
CA HIS A 66 0.10 13.66 -19.60
C HIS A 66 -0.64 12.63 -18.76
N THR A 67 -1.67 12.04 -19.37
CA THR A 67 -2.15 10.72 -18.98
C THR A 67 -0.95 9.80 -19.15
N SER A 68 -0.13 9.72 -18.10
CA SER A 68 0.78 8.61 -17.92
C SER A 68 -0.03 7.38 -18.23
N GLN A 69 0.47 6.56 -19.15
CA GLN A 69 -0.02 5.23 -19.43
C GLN A 69 -0.51 4.65 -18.11
N LYS A 70 -1.83 4.59 -17.95
CA LYS A 70 -2.48 3.87 -16.87
C LYS A 70 -2.27 2.41 -17.23
N ASN A 71 -1.02 1.95 -17.12
CA ASN A 71 -0.68 0.56 -16.93
C ASN A 71 -1.10 0.24 -15.48
N THR A 72 -2.40 0.38 -15.22
CA THR A 72 -3.04 -0.20 -14.06
C THR A 72 -2.94 -1.68 -14.33
N LEU A 73 -2.37 -2.41 -13.39
CA LEU A 73 -2.13 -3.84 -13.45
C LEU A 73 -0.78 -4.20 -14.12
N ARG A 74 0.32 -3.90 -13.41
CA ARG A 74 1.33 -4.96 -13.17
C ARG A 74 0.66 -6.11 -12.39
N LYS A 75 -0.33 -6.78 -12.98
CA LYS A 75 -0.81 -8.08 -12.53
C LYS A 75 0.34 -9.03 -12.75
N ARG A 76 0.70 -9.78 -11.70
CA ARG A 76 1.56 -10.95 -11.86
C ARG A 76 0.84 -11.83 -12.88
N ARG A 77 1.47 -12.13 -14.03
CA ARG A 77 0.94 -13.11 -14.98
C ARG A 77 0.84 -14.41 -14.21
N VAL A 78 -0.38 -14.86 -13.92
CA VAL A 78 -0.62 -16.19 -13.36
C VAL A 78 -0.26 -17.16 -14.47
N VAL A 79 0.80 -17.93 -14.28
CA VAL A 79 1.22 -18.97 -15.21
C VAL A 79 0.92 -20.29 -14.53
N ILE A 80 -0.10 -21.00 -14.98
CA ILE A 80 -0.36 -22.37 -14.56
C ILE A 80 0.37 -23.27 -15.53
N VAL A 81 1.20 -24.16 -15.00
CA VAL A 81 1.95 -25.13 -15.80
C VAL A 81 1.35 -26.50 -15.53
N ASP A 82 1.00 -27.20 -16.60
CA ASP A 82 0.55 -28.58 -16.53
C ASP A 82 1.72 -29.45 -16.01
N PRO A 83 1.56 -30.13 -14.86
CA PRO A 83 2.63 -30.94 -14.27
C PRO A 83 3.04 -32.14 -15.14
N GLU A 84 2.16 -32.62 -16.04
CA GLU A 84 2.47 -33.77 -16.90
C GLU A 84 3.19 -33.35 -18.19
N THR A 85 2.87 -32.17 -18.72
CA THR A 85 3.37 -31.72 -20.03
C THR A 85 4.39 -30.57 -19.95
N ASN A 86 4.58 -29.96 -18.77
CA ASN A 86 5.39 -28.76 -18.56
C ASN A 86 5.03 -27.58 -19.49
N ARG A 87 3.80 -27.56 -20.01
CA ARG A 87 3.29 -26.47 -20.85
C ARG A 87 2.45 -25.52 -20.02
N GLU A 88 2.53 -24.24 -20.36
CA GLU A 88 1.61 -23.25 -19.81
C GLU A 88 0.18 -23.59 -20.25
N MET A 89 -0.78 -23.47 -19.32
CA MET A 89 -2.20 -23.74 -19.53
C MET A 89 -3.04 -22.67 -18.84
N SER A 90 -4.27 -22.48 -19.31
CA SER A 90 -5.20 -21.49 -18.76
C SER A 90 -5.78 -21.90 -17.41
N VAL A 91 -6.30 -20.92 -16.65
CA VAL A 91 -7.02 -21.14 -15.38
C VAL A 91 -8.22 -22.08 -15.57
N GLN A 92 -8.94 -21.95 -16.69
CA GLN A 92 -10.07 -22.83 -17.00
C GLN A 92 -9.64 -24.27 -17.33
N GLU A 93 -8.54 -24.46 -18.05
CA GLU A 93 -8.02 -25.80 -18.34
C GLU A 93 -7.50 -26.49 -17.08
N ALA A 94 -6.84 -25.73 -16.20
CA ALA A 94 -6.41 -26.23 -14.90
C ALA A 94 -7.60 -26.71 -14.06
N TYR A 95 -8.71 -25.96 -14.05
CA TYR A 95 -9.95 -26.36 -13.36
C TYR A 95 -10.59 -27.60 -14.00
N SER A 96 -10.67 -27.63 -15.32
CA SER A 96 -11.27 -28.74 -16.06
C SER A 96 -10.49 -30.06 -15.90
N LYS A 97 -9.17 -29.98 -15.71
CA LYS A 97 -8.31 -31.12 -15.38
C LYS A 97 -8.30 -31.47 -13.88
N GLY A 98 -9.03 -30.72 -13.05
CA GLY A 98 -9.05 -30.91 -11.59
C GLY A 98 -7.74 -30.57 -10.88
N LEU A 99 -6.86 -29.78 -11.53
CA LEU A 99 -5.58 -29.34 -10.96
C LEU A 99 -5.76 -28.19 -9.95
N ILE A 100 -6.86 -27.45 -10.06
CA ILE A 100 -7.29 -26.41 -9.13
C ILE A 100 -8.77 -26.61 -8.79
N ASP A 101 -9.17 -26.24 -7.58
CA ASP A 101 -10.57 -26.29 -7.13
C ASP A 101 -11.39 -25.10 -7.66
N TYR A 102 -12.70 -25.16 -7.49
CA TYR A 102 -13.63 -24.15 -7.99
C TYR A 102 -13.41 -22.76 -7.35
N ASP A 103 -13.04 -22.74 -6.07
CA ASP A 103 -12.74 -21.52 -5.34
C ASP A 103 -11.47 -20.84 -5.90
N THR A 104 -10.39 -21.61 -6.11
CA THR A 104 -9.15 -21.12 -6.74
C THR A 104 -9.37 -20.72 -8.20
N TYR A 105 -10.20 -21.46 -8.96
CA TYR A 105 -10.60 -21.09 -10.32
C TYR A 105 -11.25 -19.71 -10.34
N THR A 106 -12.17 -19.46 -9.41
CA THR A 106 -12.90 -18.18 -9.31
C THR A 106 -11.94 -17.03 -8.98
N GLU A 107 -11.06 -17.22 -8.00
CA GLU A 107 -10.06 -16.21 -7.62
C GLU A 107 -9.05 -15.89 -8.73
N LEU A 108 -8.62 -16.90 -9.50
CA LEU A 108 -7.66 -16.72 -10.58
C LEU A 108 -8.31 -16.16 -11.85
N ALA A 109 -9.55 -16.54 -12.17
CA ALA A 109 -10.29 -15.99 -13.30
C ALA A 109 -10.60 -14.49 -13.13
N GLU A 110 -10.92 -14.04 -11.91
CA GLU A 110 -11.07 -12.60 -11.59
C GLU A 110 -9.76 -11.82 -11.81
N GLN A 111 -8.62 -12.49 -11.60
CA GLN A 111 -7.30 -11.92 -11.84
C GLN A 111 -6.92 -11.88 -13.32
N GLU A 112 -7.63 -12.55 -14.22
CA GLU A 112 -7.29 -12.54 -15.65
C GLU A 112 -7.79 -11.31 -16.43
N CYS A 113 -8.65 -10.45 -15.84
CA CYS A 113 -9.32 -9.30 -16.52
C CYS A 113 -8.57 -8.75 -17.76
N GLU A 114 -9.13 -9.05 -18.93
CA GLU A 114 -8.48 -9.08 -20.24
C GLU A 114 -8.72 -7.81 -21.08
N TRP A 115 -9.42 -6.83 -20.51
CA TRP A 115 -9.69 -5.55 -21.16
C TRP A 115 -8.49 -4.61 -21.02
N GLU A 116 -8.02 -4.07 -22.14
CA GLU A 116 -6.90 -3.13 -22.18
C GLU A 116 -7.33 -1.84 -22.88
N GLU A 117 -7.07 -0.69 -22.26
CA GLU A 117 -7.21 0.61 -22.92
C GLU A 117 -5.89 0.95 -23.61
N ILE A 118 -5.92 1.10 -24.94
CA ILE A 118 -4.79 1.54 -25.74
C ILE A 118 -5.10 2.88 -26.39
N THR A 119 -4.07 3.73 -26.50
CA THR A 119 -4.15 4.96 -27.31
C THR A 119 -3.39 4.73 -28.60
N ILE A 120 -4.11 4.73 -29.72
CA ILE A 120 -3.52 4.59 -31.06
C ILE A 120 -3.28 5.99 -31.60
N THR A 121 -2.02 6.30 -31.94
CA THR A 121 -1.65 7.56 -32.59
C THR A 121 -1.42 7.31 -34.08
N GLY A 122 -2.20 7.96 -34.93
CA GLY A 122 -2.09 7.92 -36.38
C GLY A 122 -0.87 8.68 -36.89
N SER A 123 -0.48 8.41 -38.13
CA SER A 123 0.63 9.10 -38.83
C SER A 123 0.37 10.60 -39.06
N ASP A 124 -0.88 11.04 -38.88
CA ASP A 124 -1.35 12.42 -38.94
C ASP A 124 -1.31 13.15 -37.58
N GLY A 125 -0.84 12.48 -36.52
CA GLY A 125 -0.84 13.02 -35.16
C GLY A 125 -2.19 12.97 -34.45
N SER A 126 -3.21 12.32 -35.03
CA SER A 126 -4.48 12.08 -34.36
C SER A 126 -4.34 10.92 -33.36
N SER A 127 -4.75 11.12 -32.11
CA SER A 127 -4.76 10.07 -31.08
C SER A 127 -6.20 9.67 -30.78
N ARG A 128 -6.49 8.37 -30.86
CA ARG A 128 -7.79 7.78 -30.50
C ARG A 128 -7.62 6.70 -29.45
N VAL A 129 -8.60 6.60 -28.56
CA VAL A 129 -8.58 5.65 -27.44
C VAL A 129 -9.47 4.46 -27.78
N VAL A 130 -8.90 3.27 -27.69
CA VAL A 130 -9.52 2.00 -28.10
C VAL A 130 -9.47 1.03 -26.92
N LEU A 131 -10.59 0.38 -26.64
CA LEU A 131 -10.66 -0.75 -25.73
C LEU A 131 -10.43 -2.04 -26.50
N VAL A 132 -9.52 -2.88 -26.02
CA VAL A 132 -9.19 -4.15 -26.64
C VAL A 132 -9.57 -5.28 -25.69
N ASP A 133 -10.40 -6.19 -26.19
CA ASP A 133 -10.64 -7.48 -25.56
C ASP A 133 -9.49 -8.44 -25.95
N ARG A 134 -8.62 -8.80 -25.00
CA ARG A 134 -7.50 -9.72 -25.27
C ARG A 134 -7.95 -11.16 -25.56
N LYS A 135 -9.17 -11.55 -25.17
CA LYS A 135 -9.71 -12.90 -25.41
C LYS A 135 -10.14 -13.09 -26.86
N THR A 136 -10.86 -12.10 -27.37
CA THR A 136 -11.45 -12.15 -28.72
C THR A 136 -10.59 -11.42 -29.75
N GLY A 137 -9.65 -10.58 -29.31
CA GLY A 137 -8.90 -9.66 -30.16
C GLY A 137 -9.75 -8.49 -30.68
N SER A 138 -10.99 -8.35 -30.20
CA SER A 138 -11.92 -7.31 -30.65
C SER A 138 -11.49 -5.95 -30.14
N GLN A 139 -11.58 -4.95 -31.01
CA GLN A 139 -11.20 -3.58 -30.70
C GLN A 139 -12.42 -2.67 -30.81
N TYR A 140 -12.63 -1.83 -29.81
CA TYR A 140 -13.76 -0.93 -29.71
C TYR A 140 -13.26 0.50 -29.51
N ASP A 141 -13.49 1.35 -30.51
CA ASP A 141 -13.18 2.77 -30.41
C ASP A 141 -14.24 3.47 -29.55
N ILE A 142 -13.77 4.16 -28.50
CA ILE A 142 -14.67 4.78 -27.52
C ILE A 142 -15.45 5.94 -28.14
N GLN A 143 -14.84 6.72 -29.04
CA GLN A 143 -15.53 7.83 -29.69
C GLN A 143 -16.52 7.34 -30.73
N ASP A 144 -16.15 6.31 -31.51
CA ASP A 144 -17.06 5.67 -32.45
C ASP A 144 -18.29 5.05 -31.75
N ALA A 145 -18.11 4.46 -30.56
CA ALA A 145 -19.21 3.93 -29.76
C ALA A 145 -20.18 5.02 -29.26
N ILE A 146 -19.66 6.21 -28.93
CA ILE A 146 -20.49 7.36 -28.53
C ILE A 146 -21.19 7.97 -29.74
N ASP A 147 -20.49 8.12 -30.86
CA ASP A 147 -21.02 8.72 -32.08
C ASP A 147 -22.09 7.83 -32.73
N LYS A 148 -21.94 6.50 -32.61
CA LYS A 148 -22.96 5.51 -33.00
C LYS A 148 -24.09 5.33 -31.99
N GLY A 149 -24.03 6.01 -30.85
CA GLY A 149 -25.04 5.93 -29.78
C GLY A 149 -25.11 4.57 -29.08
N LEU A 150 -24.04 3.76 -29.14
CA LEU A 150 -23.96 2.48 -28.43
C LEU A 150 -23.82 2.68 -26.91
N VAL A 151 -23.18 3.79 -26.52
CA VAL A 151 -23.01 4.17 -25.11
C VAL A 151 -23.32 5.65 -24.95
N GLU A 152 -24.15 5.98 -23.97
CA GLU A 152 -24.44 7.38 -23.64
C GLU A 152 -23.23 8.08 -23.04
N ARG A 153 -23.03 9.36 -23.40
CA ARG A 153 -21.89 10.16 -22.94
C ARG A 153 -21.75 10.22 -21.41
N LYS A 154 -22.86 10.14 -20.67
CA LYS A 154 -22.88 10.07 -19.19
C LYS A 154 -22.07 8.88 -18.62
N PHE A 155 -22.09 7.73 -19.29
CA PHE A 155 -21.36 6.54 -18.83
C PHE A 155 -19.88 6.64 -19.14
N PHE A 156 -19.51 7.33 -20.23
CA PHE A 156 -18.13 7.69 -20.50
C PHE A 156 -17.58 8.68 -19.46
N ASP A 157 -18.37 9.66 -19.05
CA ASP A 157 -17.97 10.60 -17.99
C ASP A 157 -17.82 9.88 -16.63
N GLN A 158 -18.67 8.90 -16.33
CA GLN A 158 -18.52 8.01 -15.16
C GLN A 158 -17.28 7.13 -15.25
N TYR A 159 -16.97 6.59 -16.42
CA TYR A 159 -15.74 5.85 -16.67
C TYR A 159 -14.49 6.74 -16.48
N ARG A 160 -14.49 7.95 -17.04
CA ARG A 160 -13.38 8.91 -16.92
C ARG A 160 -13.19 9.47 -15.52
N SER A 161 -14.28 9.64 -14.76
CA SER A 161 -14.23 10.01 -13.34
C SER A 161 -13.88 8.85 -12.42
N GLY A 162 -13.84 7.61 -12.93
CA GLY A 162 -13.55 6.41 -12.16
C GLY A 162 -14.73 5.87 -11.34
N SER A 163 -15.93 6.43 -11.52
CA SER A 163 -17.18 5.94 -10.94
C SER A 163 -17.63 4.60 -11.55
N LEU A 164 -17.11 4.23 -12.72
CA LEU A 164 -17.44 3.02 -13.46
C LEU A 164 -16.15 2.30 -13.84
N SER A 165 -16.08 0.98 -13.63
CA SER A 165 -14.85 0.21 -13.88
C SER A 165 -14.59 0.01 -15.38
N LEU A 166 -13.32 -0.24 -15.75
CA LEU A 166 -12.94 -0.57 -17.13
C LEU A 166 -13.74 -1.77 -17.68
N THR A 167 -13.90 -2.82 -16.88
CA THR A 167 -14.68 -4.01 -17.24
C THR A 167 -16.14 -3.65 -17.47
N GLN A 168 -16.77 -2.93 -16.54
CA GLN A 168 -18.16 -2.50 -16.68
C GLN A 168 -18.38 -1.60 -17.91
N PHE A 169 -17.42 -0.72 -18.19
CA PHE A 169 -17.49 0.14 -19.37
C PHE A 169 -17.30 -0.63 -20.67
N ALA A 170 -16.35 -1.57 -20.70
CA ALA A 170 -16.08 -2.41 -21.86
C ALA A 170 -17.23 -3.38 -22.15
N ASP A 171 -17.89 -3.90 -21.10
CA ASP A 171 -19.10 -4.72 -21.24
C ASP A 171 -20.24 -3.91 -21.88
N MET A 172 -20.42 -2.65 -21.48
CA MET A 172 -21.43 -1.77 -22.11
C MET A 172 -21.13 -1.46 -23.57
N ILE A 173 -19.86 -1.36 -23.96
CA ILE A 173 -19.47 -1.09 -25.37
C ILE A 173 -19.53 -2.37 -26.21
N SER A 174 -19.23 -3.53 -25.63
CA SER A 174 -19.18 -4.81 -26.34
C SER A 174 -20.55 -5.49 -26.50
N CYS A 175 -21.49 -5.23 -25.58
CA CYS A 175 -22.85 -5.77 -25.65
C CYS A 175 -23.73 -5.03 -26.67
N ARG A 176 -24.14 -5.76 -27.70
CA ARG A 176 -25.03 -5.29 -28.77
C ARG A 176 -26.50 -5.36 -28.32
N ASN A 177 -27.13 -4.19 -28.23
CA ASN A 177 -28.56 -3.91 -28.04
C ASN A 177 -29.17 -4.09 -26.63
N GLY A 178 -29.49 -2.96 -25.99
CA GLY A 178 -30.87 -2.65 -25.57
C GLY A 178 -31.34 -3.04 -24.16
N THR A 179 -31.54 -2.01 -23.34
CA THR A 179 -32.64 -1.83 -22.35
C THR A 179 -32.75 -2.74 -21.10
N ASP A 180 -32.57 -2.09 -19.94
CA ASP A 180 -33.53 -1.99 -18.83
C ASP A 180 -33.71 -3.10 -17.75
N GLU A 181 -32.65 -3.85 -17.38
CA GLU A 181 -32.75 -4.84 -16.28
C GLU A 181 -31.61 -4.85 -15.22
N VAL A 182 -31.03 -3.69 -14.85
CA VAL A 182 -30.02 -3.65 -13.75
C VAL A 182 -30.49 -2.87 -12.51
N PHE A 183 -31.63 -2.18 -12.59
CA PHE A 183 -32.20 -1.41 -11.47
C PHE A 183 -33.62 -1.84 -11.13
N ARG A 184 -33.80 -3.04 -10.55
CA ARG A 184 -35.03 -3.35 -9.84
C ARG A 184 -34.76 -4.29 -8.66
N HIS A 185 -34.59 -3.70 -7.47
CA HIS A 185 -35.31 -4.10 -6.26
C HIS A 185 -35.12 -3.04 -5.15
N GLU A 186 -36.13 -2.17 -5.06
CA GLU A 186 -36.47 -1.24 -3.96
C GLU A 186 -36.63 -1.99 -2.61
N SER A 187 -36.12 -1.44 -1.51
CA SER A 187 -36.79 -0.47 -0.62
C SER A 187 -38.08 -1.00 0.02
N VAL A 188 -38.00 -1.35 1.31
CA VAL A 188 -39.14 -1.21 2.23
C VAL A 188 -38.65 -0.55 3.52
N THR A 189 -39.20 0.64 3.75
CA THR A 189 -39.04 1.51 4.90
C THR A 189 -39.67 0.92 6.17
N ARG A 190 -39.08 1.24 7.33
CA ARG A 190 -39.82 1.50 8.59
C ARG A 190 -38.90 2.19 9.62
N SER A 191 -39.14 3.47 9.85
CA SER A 191 -38.71 4.22 11.03
C SER A 191 -39.56 3.79 12.24
N PRO A 192 -39.07 3.93 13.50
CA PRO A 192 -39.38 5.16 14.24
C PRO A 192 -38.33 5.67 15.26
N THR A 193 -38.35 7.01 15.42
CA THR A 193 -38.29 7.83 16.66
C THR A 193 -37.03 7.95 17.52
N VAL A 194 -36.37 9.11 17.32
CA VAL A 194 -35.71 10.08 18.23
C VAL A 194 -35.71 9.78 19.75
N LEU A 195 -34.52 9.81 20.36
CA LEU A 195 -34.29 10.47 21.66
C LEU A 195 -32.92 11.17 21.68
N SER A 196 -32.97 12.47 21.95
CA SER A 196 -31.85 13.40 22.11
C SER A 196 -31.39 13.38 23.56
N VAL A 197 -30.08 13.25 23.81
CA VAL A 197 -29.47 13.66 25.09
C VAL A 197 -28.13 14.34 24.83
N ARG A 198 -28.08 15.62 25.15
CA ARG A 198 -26.85 16.41 25.37
C ARG A 198 -26.24 16.05 26.72
N SER A 199 -24.91 16.04 26.83
CA SER A 199 -24.11 16.74 27.87
C SER A 199 -22.63 16.34 27.74
N SER A 200 -21.72 17.25 27.42
CA SER A 200 -21.03 18.23 28.30
C SER A 200 -19.82 17.63 29.01
N SER A 201 -18.68 18.29 28.80
CA SER A 201 -17.34 17.96 29.27
C SER A 201 -17.08 18.27 30.76
N SER A 202 -16.10 17.52 31.28
CA SER A 202 -15.09 17.85 32.31
C SER A 202 -15.51 18.16 33.75
N LEU A 203 -15.03 17.32 34.69
CA LEU A 203 -14.44 17.73 35.97
C LEU A 203 -13.30 16.78 36.38
N ILE A 204 -12.23 17.38 36.90
CA ILE A 204 -11.04 16.76 37.50
C ILE A 204 -11.35 16.35 38.94
N ARG A 205 -10.99 15.14 39.38
CA ARG A 205 -10.51 14.91 40.76
C ARG A 205 -9.68 13.63 40.93
N SER A 206 -8.58 13.84 41.66
CA SER A 206 -7.52 12.99 42.17
C SER A 206 -7.92 11.63 42.78
N GLY A 207 -7.07 10.62 42.54
CA GLY A 207 -6.67 9.63 43.55
C GLY A 207 -7.32 8.24 43.52
N SER A 208 -6.80 7.34 42.67
CA SER A 208 -6.56 5.91 42.98
C SER A 208 -5.87 5.26 41.78
N PHE A 209 -4.68 4.69 41.99
CA PHE A 209 -3.93 3.96 40.97
C PHE A 209 -4.67 2.68 40.57
N SER A 210 -5.41 2.76 39.47
CA SER A 210 -5.54 1.67 38.51
C SER A 210 -5.11 2.25 37.17
N GLU A 211 -3.99 1.79 36.62
CA GLU A 211 -3.54 2.18 35.27
C GLU A 211 -4.58 1.71 34.25
N THR A 212 -5.60 2.52 34.03
CA THR A 212 -6.32 2.48 32.76
C THR A 212 -5.34 2.97 31.71
N PRO A 213 -5.07 2.21 30.64
CA PRO A 213 -4.15 2.65 29.59
C PRO A 213 -4.59 4.03 29.10
N GLU A 214 -3.67 5.01 29.16
CA GLU A 214 -3.95 6.37 28.67
C GLU A 214 -4.46 6.30 27.23
N GLU A 215 -5.70 6.74 27.01
CA GLU A 215 -6.33 6.63 25.69
C GLU A 215 -5.63 7.59 24.71
N CYS A 216 -4.83 7.03 23.79
CA CYS A 216 -4.17 7.80 22.76
C CYS A 216 -5.12 7.96 21.56
N SER A 217 -5.34 9.18 21.10
CA SER A 217 -6.18 9.43 19.93
C SER A 217 -5.55 8.87 18.65
N PRO A 218 -6.31 8.22 17.76
CA PRO A 218 -5.81 7.85 16.44
C PRO A 218 -5.49 9.10 15.61
N ILE A 219 -4.80 8.91 14.49
CA ILE A 219 -4.56 9.97 13.50
C ILE A 219 -5.92 10.49 13.01
N ALA A 220 -6.21 11.75 13.31
CA ALA A 220 -7.51 12.39 13.07
C ALA A 220 -7.59 13.06 11.71
N ALA A 221 -6.53 13.74 11.29
CA ALA A 221 -6.50 14.48 10.03
C ALA A 221 -5.08 14.57 9.46
N ILE A 222 -4.97 15.20 8.29
CA ILE A 222 -3.71 15.44 7.60
C ILE A 222 -3.34 16.91 7.76
N PHE A 223 -2.07 17.17 8.07
CA PHE A 223 -1.51 18.52 8.03
C PHE A 223 -0.71 18.68 6.75
N ASP A 224 -1.21 19.50 5.83
CA ASP A 224 -0.53 19.85 4.60
C ASP A 224 0.58 20.86 4.91
N THR A 225 1.82 20.40 4.82
CA THR A 225 3.00 21.22 5.12
C THR A 225 3.32 22.24 4.04
N GLU A 226 2.76 22.10 2.84
CA GLU A 226 2.95 23.08 1.75
C GLU A 226 2.01 24.28 1.93
N ASN A 227 0.75 24.02 2.25
CA ASN A 227 -0.28 25.05 2.42
C ASN A 227 -0.48 25.48 3.89
N LEU A 228 0.21 24.82 4.83
CA LEU A 228 0.12 25.04 6.28
C LEU A 228 -1.32 24.96 6.81
N GLU A 229 -2.08 23.98 6.32
CA GLU A 229 -3.48 23.80 6.70
C GLU A 229 -3.79 22.36 7.13
N LYS A 230 -4.80 22.26 7.99
CA LYS A 230 -5.40 20.99 8.40
C LYS A 230 -6.51 20.63 7.43
N ILE A 231 -6.39 19.46 6.80
CA ILE A 231 -7.38 18.93 5.85
C ILE A 231 -7.86 17.55 6.29
N SER A 232 -9.06 17.18 5.84
CA SER A 232 -9.60 15.83 6.08
C SER A 232 -8.78 14.76 5.34
N ILE A 233 -8.84 13.51 5.80
CA ILE A 233 -8.17 12.40 5.10
C ILE A 233 -8.74 12.24 3.68
N SER A 234 -10.06 12.36 3.50
CA SER A 234 -10.73 12.26 2.19
C SER A 234 -10.28 13.36 1.23
N GLU A 235 -10.18 14.59 1.73
CA GLU A 235 -9.66 15.72 0.93
C GLU A 235 -8.20 15.52 0.55
N ALA A 236 -7.37 14.99 1.45
CA ALA A 236 -5.98 14.67 1.15
C ALA A 236 -5.84 13.58 0.06
N ILE A 237 -6.80 12.64 -0.02
CA ILE A 237 -6.89 11.66 -1.12
C ILE A 237 -7.27 12.35 -2.42
N GLN A 238 -8.29 13.22 -2.40
CA GLN A 238 -8.75 13.96 -3.59
C GLN A 238 -7.65 14.86 -4.18
N ARG A 239 -6.83 15.47 -3.31
CA ARG A 239 -5.67 16.28 -3.69
C ARG A 239 -4.45 15.45 -4.14
N GLY A 240 -4.49 14.12 -3.99
CA GLY A 240 -3.38 13.22 -4.36
C GLY A 240 -2.16 13.27 -3.43
N ILE A 241 -2.27 13.95 -2.29
CA ILE A 241 -1.19 14.04 -1.29
C ILE A 241 -1.05 12.70 -0.57
N VAL A 242 -2.18 12.03 -0.32
CA VAL A 242 -2.30 10.71 0.29
C VAL A 242 -2.88 9.74 -0.73
N ASP A 243 -2.29 8.55 -0.88
CA ASP A 243 -2.87 7.53 -1.75
C ASP A 243 -4.14 6.90 -1.14
N SER A 244 -5.06 6.45 -1.98
CA SER A 244 -6.36 5.89 -1.55
C SER A 244 -6.23 4.74 -0.55
N ILE A 245 -5.20 3.88 -0.67
CA ILE A 245 -4.99 2.76 0.25
C ILE A 245 -4.58 3.30 1.62
N THR A 246 -3.58 4.19 1.67
CA THR A 246 -3.16 4.85 2.92
C THR A 246 -4.32 5.58 3.58
N GLY A 247 -5.08 6.37 2.80
CA GLY A 247 -6.25 7.08 3.30
C GLY A 247 -7.32 6.15 3.88
N GLN A 248 -7.64 5.05 3.19
CA GLN A 248 -8.54 4.03 3.71
C GLN A 248 -8.01 3.43 5.02
N ARG A 249 -6.72 3.09 5.12
CA ARG A 249 -6.15 2.52 6.37
C ARG A 249 -6.22 3.50 7.55
N LEU A 250 -6.01 4.80 7.30
CA LEU A 250 -6.16 5.82 8.33
C LEU A 250 -7.62 5.93 8.79
N LEU A 251 -8.58 5.91 7.87
CA LEU A 251 -10.02 5.93 8.19
C LEU A 251 -10.50 4.64 8.87
N GLU A 252 -9.95 3.47 8.49
CA GLU A 252 -10.20 2.20 9.17
C GLU A 252 -9.76 2.27 10.63
N ALA A 253 -8.59 2.86 10.90
CA ALA A 253 -8.10 3.05 12.26
C ALA A 253 -9.04 3.94 13.10
N GLN A 254 -9.62 4.99 12.52
CA GLN A 254 -10.64 5.81 13.20
C GLN A 254 -11.92 5.00 13.45
N ALA A 255 -12.43 4.32 12.43
CA ALA A 255 -13.67 3.55 12.51
C ALA A 255 -13.61 2.43 13.56
N CYS A 256 -12.48 1.71 13.67
CA CYS A 256 -12.33 0.61 14.63
C CYS A 256 -11.93 1.05 16.05
N THR A 257 -11.72 2.34 16.29
CA THR A 257 -11.34 2.90 17.60
C THR A 257 -12.36 3.86 18.19
N GLY A 258 -13.43 4.19 17.46
CA GLY A 258 -14.55 4.97 18.01
C GLY A 258 -15.42 5.72 17.02
N GLY A 259 -15.09 5.71 15.72
CA GLY A 259 -15.83 6.41 14.68
C GLY A 259 -14.96 7.38 13.90
N ILE A 260 -15.51 7.92 12.81
CA ILE A 260 -14.79 8.85 11.93
C ILE A 260 -14.64 10.19 12.64
N ILE A 261 -13.42 10.71 12.68
CA ILE A 261 -13.15 11.95 13.40
C ILE A 261 -13.42 13.13 12.48
N CYS A 262 -14.28 14.05 12.91
CA CYS A 262 -14.45 15.32 12.24
C CYS A 262 -13.22 16.21 12.51
N PRO A 263 -12.47 16.64 11.48
CA PRO A 263 -11.21 17.38 11.67
C PRO A 263 -11.41 18.77 12.27
N THR A 264 -12.59 19.38 12.11
CA THR A 264 -12.91 20.72 12.63
C THR A 264 -13.39 20.67 14.07
N THR A 265 -14.26 19.72 14.43
CA THR A 265 -14.88 19.65 15.77
C THR A 265 -14.20 18.65 16.71
N GLY A 266 -13.41 17.72 16.18
CA GLY A 266 -12.87 16.58 16.92
C GLY A 266 -13.90 15.53 17.31
N GLN A 267 -15.17 15.71 16.94
CA GLN A 267 -16.24 14.78 17.27
C GLN A 267 -16.06 13.46 16.51
N ARG A 268 -16.28 12.33 17.19
CA ARG A 268 -16.37 11.01 16.57
C ARG A 268 -17.78 10.79 16.02
N LEU A 269 -17.88 10.49 14.74
CA LEU A 269 -19.12 10.34 13.99
C LEU A 269 -19.31 8.90 13.54
N SER A 270 -20.56 8.48 13.42
CA SER A 270 -20.92 7.25 12.71
C SER A 270 -20.62 7.38 11.20
N LEU A 271 -20.52 6.25 10.50
CA LEU A 271 -20.31 6.28 9.04
C LEU A 271 -21.44 7.05 8.31
N GLN A 272 -22.69 6.91 8.74
CA GLN A 272 -23.82 7.63 8.13
C GLN A 272 -23.74 9.14 8.37
N GLU A 273 -23.40 9.57 9.59
CA GLU A 273 -23.22 10.99 9.90
C GLU A 273 -22.03 11.58 9.12
N ALA A 274 -20.92 10.85 9.04
CA ALA A 274 -19.74 11.29 8.29
C ALA A 274 -20.02 11.44 6.78
N VAL A 275 -20.86 10.57 6.19
CA VAL A 275 -21.35 10.72 4.82
C VAL A 275 -22.27 11.93 4.69
N SER A 276 -23.21 12.12 5.61
CA SER A 276 -24.14 13.25 5.56
C SER A 276 -23.46 14.61 5.68
N GLN A 277 -22.31 14.65 6.37
CA GLN A 277 -21.46 15.85 6.50
C GLN A 277 -20.41 15.98 5.39
N GLY A 278 -20.35 15.04 4.44
CA GLY A 278 -19.38 15.07 3.34
C GLY A 278 -17.93 14.83 3.76
N ILE A 279 -17.69 14.25 4.94
CA ILE A 279 -16.33 13.93 5.43
C ILE A 279 -15.80 12.68 4.71
N ILE A 280 -16.66 11.74 4.36
CA ILE A 280 -16.35 10.55 3.56
C ILE A 280 -17.43 10.31 2.51
N ASP A 281 -17.06 9.70 1.39
CA ASP A 281 -18.01 9.31 0.35
C ASP A 281 -18.69 7.96 0.68
N GLN A 282 -19.83 7.68 0.04
CA GLN A 282 -20.62 6.46 0.27
C GLN A 282 -19.86 5.16 -0.03
N ASP A 283 -19.00 5.19 -1.03
CA ASP A 283 -18.13 4.07 -1.41
C ASP A 283 -17.07 3.80 -0.33
N MET A 284 -16.44 4.85 0.20
CA MET A 284 -15.53 4.74 1.34
C MET A 284 -16.26 4.22 2.59
N ALA A 285 -17.46 4.75 2.89
CA ALA A 285 -18.27 4.26 4.00
C ALA A 285 -18.58 2.75 3.87
N THR A 286 -18.82 2.25 2.66
CA THR A 286 -19.04 0.82 2.42
C THR A 286 -17.80 -0.01 2.75
N ARG A 287 -16.60 0.45 2.34
CA ARG A 287 -15.33 -0.21 2.67
C ARG A 287 -15.01 -0.19 4.16
N LEU A 288 -15.48 0.81 4.90
CA LEU A 288 -15.19 0.97 6.34
C LEU A 288 -16.15 0.20 7.26
N LYS A 289 -17.22 -0.40 6.73
CA LYS A 289 -18.18 -1.19 7.54
C LYS A 289 -17.54 -2.27 8.41
N PRO A 290 -16.56 -3.08 7.94
CA PRO A 290 -15.91 -4.08 8.79
C PRO A 290 -15.14 -3.46 9.95
N ALA A 291 -14.49 -2.31 9.73
CA ALA A 291 -13.77 -1.58 10.77
C ALA A 291 -14.73 -1.00 11.82
N GLN A 292 -15.88 -0.45 11.39
CA GLN A 292 -16.91 0.01 12.32
C GLN A 292 -17.47 -1.14 13.18
N LYS A 293 -17.71 -2.31 12.57
CA LYS A 293 -18.12 -3.52 13.30
C LYS A 293 -17.06 -4.01 14.27
N ALA A 294 -15.78 -3.82 13.98
CA ALA A 294 -14.70 -4.13 14.93
C ALA A 294 -14.75 -3.27 16.20
N TYR A 295 -15.42 -2.12 16.18
CA TYR A 295 -15.67 -1.28 17.35
C TYR A 295 -17.03 -1.56 18.00
N LEU A 296 -18.11 -1.62 17.20
CA LEU A 296 -19.47 -1.80 17.71
C LEU A 296 -19.81 -3.25 18.07
N GLY A 297 -19.07 -4.20 17.49
CA GLY A 297 -19.30 -5.63 17.56
C GLY A 297 -19.91 -6.24 16.30
N PHE A 298 -19.54 -7.49 16.02
CA PHE A 298 -20.13 -8.29 14.96
C PHE A 298 -21.36 -9.03 15.50
N GLU A 299 -22.52 -8.77 14.92
CA GLU A 299 -23.80 -9.40 15.28
C GLU A 299 -24.12 -10.54 14.31
N GLY A 300 -24.35 -11.74 14.85
CA GLY A 300 -24.70 -12.93 14.07
C GLY A 300 -26.20 -13.17 13.95
N ILE A 301 -26.64 -13.79 12.85
CA ILE A 301 -28.05 -14.15 12.60
C ILE A 301 -28.51 -15.28 13.53
N LYS A 302 -27.58 -16.12 14.02
CA LYS A 302 -27.88 -17.26 14.89
C LYS A 302 -27.98 -16.84 16.36
N GLY A 303 -29.13 -16.28 16.74
CA GLY A 303 -29.79 -16.54 18.03
C GLY A 303 -29.10 -16.12 19.34
N GLY A 304 -28.05 -15.30 19.32
CA GLY A 304 -27.41 -14.79 20.54
C GLY A 304 -27.23 -13.28 20.46
N ARG A 305 -27.72 -12.54 21.48
CA ARG A 305 -27.51 -11.09 21.64
C ARG A 305 -26.04 -10.68 21.85
N LYS A 306 -25.11 -11.64 21.89
CA LYS A 306 -23.69 -11.38 22.16
C LYS A 306 -23.02 -10.83 20.90
N ARG A 307 -22.43 -9.65 21.04
CA ARG A 307 -21.61 -9.02 20.01
C ARG A 307 -20.19 -9.56 20.08
N MET A 308 -19.68 -10.04 18.96
CA MET A 308 -18.32 -10.55 18.88
C MET A 308 -17.33 -9.41 18.67
N SER A 309 -16.21 -9.46 19.39
CA SER A 309 -15.05 -8.60 19.17
C SER A 309 -14.37 -8.89 17.82
N ALA A 310 -13.44 -8.03 17.40
CA ALA A 310 -12.66 -8.25 16.19
C ALA A 310 -11.83 -9.55 16.24
N ALA A 311 -11.28 -9.89 17.41
CA ALA A 311 -10.49 -11.12 17.60
C ALA A 311 -11.36 -12.38 17.46
N GLU A 312 -12.55 -12.39 18.08
CA GLU A 312 -13.52 -13.47 17.94
C GLU A 312 -14.01 -13.57 16.49
N ALA A 313 -14.26 -12.45 15.80
CA ALA A 313 -14.67 -12.44 14.41
C ALA A 313 -13.63 -13.05 13.46
N VAL A 314 -12.34 -12.89 13.73
CA VAL A 314 -11.28 -13.57 12.98
C VAL A 314 -11.30 -15.07 13.24
N LYS A 315 -11.43 -15.47 14.51
CA LYS A 315 -11.47 -16.89 14.92
C LYS A 315 -12.64 -17.64 14.27
N GLU A 316 -13.80 -16.99 14.21
CA GLU A 316 -15.02 -17.53 13.59
C GLU A 316 -15.09 -17.29 12.07
N LYS A 317 -14.05 -16.72 11.45
CA LYS A 317 -13.94 -16.44 10.00
C LYS A 317 -14.96 -15.43 9.45
N TRP A 318 -15.49 -14.54 10.27
CA TRP A 318 -16.35 -13.42 9.86
C TRP A 318 -15.54 -12.22 9.34
N LEU A 319 -14.26 -12.15 9.74
CA LEU A 319 -13.33 -11.10 9.36
C LEU A 319 -12.04 -11.73 8.82
N PRO A 320 -11.56 -11.33 7.63
CA PRO A 320 -10.29 -11.80 7.10
C PRO A 320 -9.14 -11.55 8.08
N TYR A 321 -8.21 -12.51 8.18
CA TYR A 321 -7.12 -12.48 9.15
C TYR A 321 -6.30 -11.18 9.05
N GLU A 322 -5.97 -10.74 7.84
CA GLU A 322 -5.18 -9.53 7.60
C GLU A 322 -5.91 -8.28 8.07
N ALA A 323 -7.23 -8.22 7.90
CA ALA A 323 -8.04 -7.08 8.36
C ALA A 323 -8.16 -7.07 9.88
N GLY A 324 -8.45 -8.22 10.48
CA GLY A 324 -8.54 -8.33 11.93
C GLY A 324 -7.23 -8.04 12.62
N GLN A 325 -6.10 -8.53 12.09
CA GLN A 325 -4.78 -8.20 12.63
C GLN A 325 -4.55 -6.68 12.63
N ARG A 326 -4.83 -6.00 11.52
CA ARG A 326 -4.69 -4.53 11.45
C ARG A 326 -5.58 -3.80 12.46
N PHE A 327 -6.83 -4.22 12.62
CA PHE A 327 -7.74 -3.56 13.56
C PHE A 327 -7.29 -3.75 15.01
N LEU A 328 -6.82 -4.94 15.37
CA LEU A 328 -6.26 -5.20 16.71
C LEU A 328 -5.00 -4.36 16.96
N GLU A 329 -4.12 -4.19 15.97
CA GLU A 329 -2.97 -3.30 16.05
C GLU A 329 -3.38 -1.84 16.27
N PHE A 330 -4.40 -1.35 15.55
CA PHE A 330 -4.93 0.02 15.72
C PHE A 330 -5.52 0.24 17.11
N GLN A 331 -6.32 -0.72 17.60
CA GLN A 331 -6.91 -0.67 18.94
C GLN A 331 -5.81 -0.67 20.01
N TYR A 332 -4.87 -1.62 19.93
CA TYR A 332 -3.75 -1.70 20.87
C TYR A 332 -2.94 -0.40 20.92
N LEU A 333 -2.56 0.17 19.78
CA LEU A 333 -1.80 1.43 19.71
C LEU A 333 -2.56 2.66 20.23
N THR A 334 -3.89 2.59 20.32
CA THR A 334 -4.71 3.67 20.87
C THR A 334 -5.03 3.48 22.35
N GLY A 335 -4.55 2.41 22.99
CA GLY A 335 -4.69 2.20 24.44
C GLY A 335 -5.46 0.94 24.83
N GLY A 336 -5.44 -0.10 24.01
CA GLY A 336 -5.99 -1.42 24.38
C GLY A 336 -7.04 -1.95 23.41
N LEU A 337 -7.47 -3.18 23.63
CA LEU A 337 -8.40 -3.86 22.72
C LEU A 337 -9.84 -3.46 23.00
N VAL A 338 -10.68 -3.53 21.97
CA VAL A 338 -12.12 -3.23 22.09
C VAL A 338 -12.88 -4.54 22.27
N ASP A 339 -13.63 -4.62 23.37
CA ASP A 339 -14.63 -5.64 23.61
C ASP A 339 -16.02 -4.98 23.59
N PRO A 340 -16.90 -5.33 22.63
CA PRO A 340 -18.24 -4.75 22.53
C PRO A 340 -19.13 -4.93 23.77
N GLU A 341 -18.84 -5.94 24.60
CA GLU A 341 -19.62 -6.26 25.81
C GLU A 341 -19.10 -5.51 27.04
N VAL A 342 -17.87 -4.96 26.98
CA VAL A 342 -17.24 -4.24 28.09
C VAL A 342 -17.29 -2.73 27.82
N ARG A 343 -17.57 -1.95 28.85
CA ARG A 343 -17.50 -0.50 28.75
C ARG A 343 -16.04 -0.04 28.81
N GLY A 344 -15.50 0.38 27.67
CA GLY A 344 -14.13 0.90 27.56
C GLY A 344 -13.19 -0.06 26.83
N ARG A 345 -11.89 0.16 26.98
CA ARG A 345 -10.86 -0.72 26.39
C ARG A 345 -10.32 -1.67 27.44
N ILE A 346 -9.95 -2.87 27.00
CA ILE A 346 -9.36 -3.91 27.84
C ILE A 346 -7.87 -4.05 27.55
N SER A 347 -7.11 -4.40 28.59
CA SER A 347 -5.67 -4.68 28.48
C SER A 347 -5.40 -5.99 27.71
N THR A 348 -4.17 -6.20 27.26
CA THR A 348 -3.77 -7.46 26.63
C THR A 348 -3.89 -8.65 27.58
N GLU A 349 -3.60 -8.42 28.87
CA GLU A 349 -3.65 -9.44 29.92
C GLU A 349 -5.10 -9.85 30.22
N GLU A 350 -6.00 -8.88 30.26
CA GLU A 350 -7.43 -9.13 30.42
C GLU A 350 -8.04 -9.81 29.19
N ALA A 351 -7.62 -9.41 27.98
CA ALA A 351 -8.06 -10.06 26.75
C ALA A 351 -7.65 -11.54 26.67
N ILE A 352 -6.46 -11.91 27.18
CA ILE A 352 -6.04 -13.31 27.32
C ILE A 352 -6.89 -14.03 28.35
N ARG A 353 -7.12 -13.41 29.52
CA ARG A 353 -7.92 -13.99 30.61
C ARG A 353 -9.35 -14.27 30.17
N ASN A 354 -9.93 -13.39 29.36
CA ASN A 354 -11.26 -13.52 28.79
C ASN A 354 -11.30 -14.45 27.56
N GLY A 355 -10.16 -14.95 27.09
CA GLY A 355 -10.06 -15.88 25.97
C GLY A 355 -10.33 -15.24 24.59
N LEU A 356 -10.26 -13.91 24.49
CA LEU A 356 -10.46 -13.16 23.24
C LEU A 356 -9.28 -13.33 22.29
N ILE A 357 -8.06 -13.32 22.85
CA ILE A 357 -6.81 -13.55 22.12
C ILE A 357 -5.98 -14.63 22.82
N ASP A 358 -5.12 -15.31 22.07
CA ASP A 358 -4.13 -16.22 22.64
C ASP A 358 -2.84 -15.47 23.04
N GLY A 359 -2.00 -16.12 23.85
CA GLY A 359 -0.74 -15.51 24.30
C GLY A 359 0.20 -15.15 23.14
N ARG A 360 0.14 -15.90 22.02
CA ARG A 360 0.93 -15.61 20.82
C ARG A 360 0.46 -14.33 20.12
N ALA A 361 -0.85 -14.13 19.96
CA ALA A 361 -1.38 -12.89 19.39
C ALA A 361 -1.10 -11.69 20.30
N ALA A 362 -1.19 -11.85 21.63
CA ALA A 362 -0.82 -10.80 22.56
C ALA A 362 0.65 -10.39 22.43
N GLN A 363 1.57 -11.37 22.38
CA GLN A 363 3.00 -11.09 22.19
C GLN A 363 3.27 -10.40 20.85
N LYS A 364 2.56 -10.80 19.78
CA LYS A 364 2.67 -10.16 18.46
C LYS A 364 2.15 -8.71 18.48
N LEU A 365 1.09 -8.41 19.22
CA LEU A 365 0.59 -7.04 19.40
C LEU A 365 1.58 -6.21 20.22
N GLN A 366 2.24 -6.79 21.23
CA GLN A 366 3.24 -6.08 22.03
C GLN A 366 4.55 -5.80 21.25
N ASP A 367 4.94 -6.68 20.32
CA ASP A 367 6.08 -6.45 19.42
C ASP A 367 5.76 -5.43 18.32
N THR A 368 5.65 -4.19 18.74
CA THR A 368 5.40 -3.04 17.87
C THR A 368 6.49 -2.79 16.81
N SER A 369 7.67 -3.40 16.93
CA SER A 369 8.77 -3.24 15.98
C SER A 369 8.59 -4.06 14.69
N SER A 370 7.83 -5.16 14.78
CA SER A 370 7.54 -6.06 13.66
C SER A 370 6.24 -5.72 12.92
N TYR A 371 5.58 -4.63 13.28
CA TYR A 371 4.32 -4.23 12.66
C TYR A 371 4.47 -4.02 11.15
N PRO A 372 3.51 -4.51 10.34
CA PRO A 372 3.58 -4.40 8.90
C PRO A 372 3.52 -2.94 8.45
N LYS A 373 4.32 -2.62 7.42
CA LYS A 373 4.38 -1.28 6.83
C LYS A 373 3.23 -1.06 5.84
N ILE A 374 2.02 -0.95 6.39
CA ILE A 374 0.75 -0.89 5.64
C ILE A 374 0.44 0.48 5.04
N LEU A 375 1.17 1.53 5.41
CA LEU A 375 0.94 2.90 4.94
C LEU A 375 2.07 3.35 4.02
N THR A 376 1.76 4.22 3.07
CA THR A 376 2.74 5.07 2.39
C THR A 376 2.79 6.41 3.13
N CYS A 377 3.93 6.77 3.71
CA CYS A 377 4.09 8.03 4.42
C CYS A 377 3.76 9.22 3.51
N PRO A 378 2.76 10.05 3.83
CA PRO A 378 2.38 11.17 2.95
C PRO A 378 3.49 12.19 2.74
N LYS A 379 4.37 12.40 3.74
CA LYS A 379 5.52 13.32 3.66
C LYS A 379 6.75 12.74 2.94
N THR A 380 7.11 11.47 3.22
CA THR A 380 8.37 10.87 2.71
C THR A 380 8.18 9.89 1.56
N LYS A 381 6.93 9.52 1.24
CA LYS A 381 6.50 8.52 0.26
C LYS A 381 7.06 7.10 0.49
N LEU A 382 7.68 6.83 1.64
CA LEU A 382 8.17 5.51 2.03
C LEU A 382 7.11 4.68 2.75
N LYS A 383 7.21 3.35 2.65
CA LYS A 383 6.38 2.45 3.43
C LYS A 383 6.71 2.55 4.92
N ILE A 384 5.68 2.76 5.75
CA ILE A 384 5.77 2.89 7.21
C ILE A 384 4.65 2.11 7.90
N SER A 385 4.86 1.73 9.15
CA SER A 385 3.80 1.16 10.00
C SER A 385 2.84 2.25 10.48
N TYR A 386 1.68 1.86 11.01
CA TYR A 386 0.77 2.81 11.64
C TYR A 386 1.38 3.44 12.89
N LYS A 387 2.17 2.68 13.67
CA LYS A 387 2.93 3.21 14.80
C LYS A 387 3.92 4.29 14.38
N ASP A 388 4.66 4.06 13.29
CA ASP A 388 5.58 5.07 12.75
C ASP A 388 4.84 6.35 12.35
N ALA A 389 3.62 6.22 11.79
CA ALA A 389 2.79 7.38 11.46
C ALA A 389 2.35 8.12 12.73
N MET A 390 1.86 7.39 13.75
CA MET A 390 1.45 7.97 15.05
C MET A 390 2.58 8.73 15.75
N ASN A 391 3.82 8.23 15.66
CA ASN A 391 5.01 8.87 16.22
C ASN A 391 5.46 10.11 15.46
N ARG A 392 5.13 10.19 14.17
CA ARG A 392 5.44 11.35 13.29
C ARG A 392 4.34 12.40 13.29
N SER A 393 3.16 12.06 13.81
CA SER A 393 2.04 12.99 13.88
C SER A 393 2.23 14.00 15.01
N MET A 394 1.97 15.26 14.70
CA MET A 394 1.86 16.33 15.69
C MET A 394 0.49 16.29 16.37
N VAL A 395 0.35 17.01 17.48
CA VAL A 395 -0.93 17.19 18.18
C VAL A 395 -1.31 18.65 18.08
N GLU A 396 -2.53 18.94 17.62
CA GLU A 396 -3.06 20.31 17.51
C GLU A 396 -3.41 20.84 18.90
N ASP A 397 -2.90 22.02 19.27
CA ASP A 397 -3.07 22.58 20.62
C ASP A 397 -4.53 22.85 20.99
N ILE A 398 -5.36 23.24 20.02
CA ILE A 398 -6.75 23.67 20.25
C ILE A 398 -7.66 22.46 20.48
N THR A 399 -7.53 21.43 19.66
CA THR A 399 -8.45 20.28 19.64
C THR A 399 -7.87 19.03 20.29
N GLY A 400 -6.55 19.00 20.52
CA GLY A 400 -5.82 17.80 20.92
C GLY A 400 -5.75 16.73 19.84
N LEU A 401 -6.14 17.04 18.59
CA LEU A 401 -6.19 16.05 17.52
C LEU A 401 -4.80 15.75 16.97
N LYS A 402 -4.55 14.47 16.74
CA LYS A 402 -3.29 14.00 16.14
C LYS A 402 -3.33 14.17 14.62
N LEU A 403 -2.42 14.99 14.07
CA LEU A 403 -2.34 15.32 12.66
C LEU A 403 -1.11 14.69 12.01
N LEU A 404 -1.29 13.93 10.93
CA LEU A 404 -0.17 13.37 10.17
C LEU A 404 0.31 14.36 9.11
N GLU A 405 1.58 14.70 9.17
CA GLU A 405 2.18 15.60 8.19
C GLU A 405 2.22 14.98 6.78
N ALA A 406 1.91 15.81 5.79
CA ALA A 406 1.91 15.43 4.39
C ALA A 406 2.49 16.54 3.51
N ALA A 407 3.02 16.13 2.36
CA ALA A 407 3.54 17.03 1.34
C ALA A 407 3.25 16.43 -0.05
N SER A 408 2.98 17.27 -1.04
CA SER A 408 2.78 16.84 -2.43
C SER A 408 4.09 16.27 -2.99
N VAL A 409 5.21 16.92 -2.68
CA VAL A 409 6.57 16.44 -2.99
C VAL A 409 7.21 15.70 -1.81
N SER A 410 7.96 14.63 -2.10
CA SER A 410 8.65 13.88 -1.04
C SER A 410 9.71 14.75 -0.35
N SER A 411 9.63 14.85 0.98
CA SER A 411 10.62 15.58 1.79
C SER A 411 11.99 14.89 1.83
N LYS A 412 12.12 13.66 1.31
CA LYS A 412 13.41 12.98 1.11
C LYS A 412 14.12 13.40 -0.18
N GLY A 413 13.54 14.35 -0.92
CA GLY A 413 14.02 14.78 -2.23
C GLY A 413 13.59 13.81 -3.33
N ILE A 414 13.64 14.28 -4.57
CA ILE A 414 13.60 13.41 -5.75
C ILE A 414 14.85 12.55 -5.65
N SER A 415 14.69 11.23 -5.78
CA SER A 415 15.83 10.31 -5.86
C SER A 415 16.76 10.80 -6.97
N SER A 416 17.91 11.36 -6.59
CA SER A 416 18.98 11.58 -7.55
C SER A 416 19.35 10.22 -8.14
N PRO A 417 19.40 10.07 -9.48
CA PRO A 417 19.84 8.83 -10.12
C PRO A 417 21.29 8.45 -9.76
N TYR A 418 22.02 9.35 -9.08
CA TYR A 418 23.38 9.13 -8.59
C TYR A 418 23.47 8.69 -7.13
N ASN A 419 22.34 8.55 -6.41
CA ASN A 419 22.36 7.99 -5.06
C ASN A 419 22.23 6.46 -5.13
N VAL A 420 23.36 5.76 -4.99
CA VAL A 420 23.47 4.29 -5.03
C VAL A 420 22.59 3.59 -3.97
N SER A 421 22.13 4.35 -2.96
CA SER A 421 21.21 3.90 -1.91
C SER A 421 19.74 3.87 -2.33
N SER A 422 19.38 4.50 -3.46
CA SER A 422 17.99 4.76 -3.86
C SER A 422 17.52 3.92 -5.06
N ALA A 423 18.40 3.10 -5.64
CA ALA A 423 18.01 2.22 -6.74
C ALA A 423 17.06 1.11 -6.25
N PRO A 424 15.93 0.87 -6.91
CA PRO A 424 15.09 -0.29 -6.61
C PRO A 424 15.83 -1.56 -7.04
N GLY A 425 16.52 -2.19 -6.10
CA GLY A 425 17.30 -3.42 -6.36
C GLY A 425 18.55 -3.59 -5.51
N SER A 426 19.01 -2.57 -4.78
CA SER A 426 20.22 -2.66 -3.95
C SER A 426 19.98 -3.47 -2.67
N ARG A 427 20.12 -4.80 -2.74
CA ARG A 427 20.40 -5.66 -1.56
C ARG A 427 21.81 -5.34 -1.05
N SER A 428 22.00 -4.19 -0.42
CA SER A 428 23.13 -3.98 0.48
C SER A 428 22.62 -4.07 1.91
N GLY A 429 22.52 -5.31 2.38
CA GLY A 429 22.32 -5.57 3.79
C GLY A 429 23.56 -5.12 4.56
N SER A 430 23.38 -4.21 5.51
CA SER A 430 24.37 -3.87 6.51
C SER A 430 24.64 -5.09 7.38
N ARG A 431 25.59 -5.93 6.96
CA ARG A 431 26.25 -6.88 7.85
C ARG A 431 27.16 -6.09 8.77
N SER A 432 26.69 -5.86 10.00
CA SER A 432 27.54 -5.52 11.13
C SER A 432 28.44 -6.72 11.42
N GLY A 433 29.63 -6.74 10.84
CA GLY A 433 30.61 -7.82 11.00
C GLY A 433 31.99 -7.24 11.21
N SER A 434 32.29 -6.89 12.47
CA SER A 434 33.62 -6.58 12.95
C SER A 434 34.55 -7.77 12.68
N ARG A 435 35.55 -7.58 11.80
CA ARG A 435 36.64 -8.53 11.58
C ARG A 435 37.95 -7.95 12.09
N SER A 436 38.51 -8.61 13.09
CA SER A 436 39.93 -8.71 13.42
C SER A 436 40.15 -10.19 13.74
N GLY A 437 41.13 -10.95 13.26
CA GLY A 437 42.21 -10.69 12.32
C GLY A 437 42.86 -12.04 11.94
N SER A 438 43.58 -12.03 10.82
CA SER A 438 44.84 -12.74 10.53
C SER A 438 44.97 -14.28 10.52
N ARG A 439 45.70 -14.71 9.46
CA ARG A 439 46.41 -15.99 9.17
C ARG A 439 45.61 -17.10 8.48
N SER A 440 46.17 -17.96 7.64
CA SER A 440 47.22 -17.94 6.60
C SER A 440 47.28 -19.37 6.04
N GLY A 441 47.37 -19.52 4.71
CA GLY A 441 47.76 -20.75 4.02
C GLY A 441 46.64 -21.79 3.82
N SER A 442 46.58 -22.59 2.76
CA SER A 442 47.31 -22.66 1.49
C SER A 442 46.73 -23.83 0.69
N ARG A 443 46.53 -23.60 -0.62
CA ARG A 443 46.64 -24.55 -1.77
C ARG A 443 45.57 -25.64 -2.00
N ARG A 444 45.07 -25.62 -3.26
CA ARG A 444 44.76 -26.71 -4.23
C ARG A 444 43.83 -27.83 -3.75
N GLY A 445 42.85 -28.35 -4.49
CA GLY A 445 42.48 -28.31 -5.90
C GLY A 445 41.65 -29.56 -6.17
N SER A 446 40.43 -29.38 -6.68
CA SER A 446 39.60 -30.27 -7.52
C SER A 446 39.96 -31.76 -7.71
N PHE A 447 39.01 -32.68 -7.44
CA PHE A 447 38.20 -33.45 -8.42
C PHE A 447 37.52 -34.70 -7.79
N ASP A 448 36.44 -35.13 -8.45
CA ASP A 448 35.49 -36.22 -8.16
C ASP A 448 36.08 -37.59 -7.79
N ALA A 449 35.31 -38.37 -7.01
CA ALA A 449 34.80 -39.68 -7.45
C ALA A 449 33.94 -40.36 -6.37
N SER A 450 32.83 -40.92 -6.85
CA SER A 450 31.95 -41.92 -6.24
C SER A 450 32.67 -43.14 -5.65
N ALA A 451 32.18 -43.67 -4.52
CA ALA A 451 31.80 -45.10 -4.40
C ALA A 451 31.27 -45.43 -3.00
N THR A 452 30.09 -46.04 -3.00
CA THR A 452 29.48 -46.86 -1.97
C THR A 452 30.44 -47.95 -1.47
N SER A 453 30.43 -48.25 -0.16
CA SER A 453 30.40 -49.62 0.41
C SER A 453 30.56 -49.60 1.93
N SER A 454 29.54 -50.10 2.61
CA SER A 454 29.53 -50.62 3.98
C SER A 454 30.64 -51.64 4.22
N TYR A 455 31.24 -51.68 5.42
CA TYR A 455 31.45 -52.92 6.19
C TYR A 455 31.71 -52.60 7.66
N SER A 456 30.92 -53.26 8.51
CA SER A 456 31.06 -53.40 9.96
C SER A 456 32.21 -54.33 10.32
N TYR A 457 32.93 -54.05 11.40
CA TYR A 457 33.53 -55.07 12.25
C TYR A 457 33.61 -54.59 13.70
N SER A 458 33.20 -55.45 14.62
CA SER A 458 33.23 -55.27 16.07
C SER A 458 33.84 -56.52 16.70
N TYR A 459 34.85 -56.35 17.57
CA TYR A 459 35.15 -57.24 18.70
C TYR A 459 36.16 -56.51 19.63
N SER A 460 35.71 -56.05 20.79
CA SER A 460 35.91 -56.64 22.13
C SER A 460 37.27 -56.33 22.79
N THR A 461 37.22 -55.79 23.99
CA THR A 461 38.35 -55.71 24.92
C THR A 461 37.85 -56.10 26.30
N PHE A 462 38.48 -57.11 26.90
CA PHE A 462 38.44 -57.39 28.33
C PHE A 462 39.88 -57.67 28.78
N SER A 463 40.31 -57.01 29.85
CA SER A 463 40.77 -57.67 31.09
C SER A 463 41.40 -56.66 32.07
N SER A 464 40.82 -56.63 33.29
CA SER A 464 41.43 -56.50 34.64
C SER A 464 42.45 -55.38 34.93
N GLY A 465 42.43 -54.63 36.05
CA GLY A 465 41.69 -54.75 37.30
C GLY A 465 42.58 -54.35 38.50
N SER A 466 41.93 -53.95 39.61
CA SER A 466 42.45 -53.73 40.99
C SER A 466 43.11 -52.37 41.29
N ILE A 467 43.02 -51.75 42.48
CA ILE A 467 42.15 -51.74 43.67
C ILE A 467 42.73 -50.60 44.54
N GLY A 468 41.92 -49.91 45.37
CA GLY A 468 42.49 -48.96 46.33
C GLY A 468 41.51 -48.27 47.26
N ARG A 469 40.86 -49.08 48.13
CA ARG A 469 40.18 -48.81 49.41
C ARG A 469 39.14 -47.70 49.54
#